data_AF-A0A521NXF4-F1
#
_entry.id   AF-A0A521NXF4-F1
#
_cell.length_a   1.000
_cell.length_b   1.000
_cell.length_c   1.000
_cell.angle_alpha   90.00
_cell.angle_beta   90.00
_cell.angle_gamma   90.00
#
_symmetry.space_group_name_H-M   'P 1'
#
loop_
_entity.id
_entity.type
_entity.pdbx_description
1 polymer ?
#
loop_
_entity_poly.entity_id
_entity_poly.type
_entity_poly.pdbx_seq_one_letter_code
_entity_poly.pdbx_strand_id
1 'polypeptide(L)'
;GKNYSASDTAREFLINQTYAKTLGFSQAADAVGVYLTWDNKKMLVTGVLADFHQKSLHQKIKPLALGSWDLINNVFTVTLPPKNADGSNWKTAIAKIEKAWKQIYPEEDFDYHFLDESIAQSYRAEQHIASLLKWATGLAVLISCLGLLGLVIFTTNQRTKEIGVRKVLGASVAQIVTILSKDFLWLVMVAFVIATPVAWYALNQWLQNFAYRTPINLWLFLLAGIVMFLAALLTISLQTFKAASANPANSLRTE
;
A
#
# COMPACT_ATOMS: atom_id res chain seq x y z
N GLY A 1 -2.42 12.69 33.89
CA GLY A 1 -3.54 13.56 34.28
C GLY A 1 -4.80 12.73 34.48
N LYS A 2 -5.95 13.39 34.64
CA LYS A 2 -7.28 12.78 34.78
C LYS A 2 -8.09 13.01 33.51
N ASN A 3 -9.07 12.15 33.23
CA ASN A 3 -10.09 12.41 32.20
C ASN A 3 -10.93 13.66 32.59
N TYR A 4 -11.50 14.35 31.60
CA TYR A 4 -12.38 15.50 31.87
C TYR A 4 -13.68 15.05 32.53
N SER A 5 -14.22 15.89 33.40
CA SER A 5 -15.50 15.64 34.06
C SER A 5 -16.67 15.73 33.07
N ALA A 6 -17.65 14.83 33.15
CA ALA A 6 -18.88 14.95 32.38
C ALA A 6 -19.64 16.20 32.83
N SER A 7 -19.78 17.17 31.93
CA SER A 7 -20.51 18.42 32.12
C SER A 7 -21.06 18.87 30.78
N ASP A 8 -22.17 19.62 30.77
CA ASP A 8 -22.76 20.15 29.53
C ASP A 8 -21.88 21.24 28.91
N THR A 9 -21.32 22.11 29.75
CA THR A 9 -20.42 23.19 29.31
C THR A 9 -18.94 22.83 29.48
N ALA A 10 -18.13 23.10 28.45
CA ALA A 10 -16.67 22.94 28.49
C ALA A 10 -16.05 23.72 29.66
N ARG A 11 -15.44 23.02 30.62
CA ARG A 11 -14.68 23.61 31.74
C ARG A 11 -13.22 23.11 31.79
N GLU A 12 -13.00 21.95 31.21
CA GLU A 12 -11.76 21.19 31.28
C GLU A 12 -11.42 20.62 29.90
N PHE A 13 -10.13 20.51 29.60
CA PHE A 13 -9.63 19.92 28.37
C PHE A 13 -8.64 18.79 28.61
N LEU A 14 -8.74 17.78 27.76
CA LEU A 14 -7.66 16.84 27.48
C LEU A 14 -6.98 17.25 26.18
N ILE A 15 -5.67 17.43 26.20
CA ILE A 15 -4.93 17.74 24.98
C ILE A 15 -4.08 16.54 24.54
N ASN A 16 -3.68 16.44 23.29
CA ASN A 16 -2.68 15.44 22.88
C ASN A 16 -1.24 15.93 23.05
N GLN A 17 -0.28 15.01 22.96
CA GLN A 17 1.15 15.33 23.08
C GLN A 17 1.60 16.36 22.04
N THR A 18 1.10 16.30 20.81
CA THR A 18 1.42 17.30 19.77
C THR A 18 0.95 18.71 20.17
N TYR A 19 -0.23 18.85 20.79
CA TYR A 19 -0.67 20.14 21.31
C TYR A 19 0.26 20.65 22.43
N ALA A 20 0.58 19.81 23.42
CA ALA A 20 1.46 20.19 24.52
C ALA A 20 2.82 20.70 24.00
N LYS A 21 3.41 20.02 23.01
CA LYS A 21 4.65 20.47 22.35
C LYS A 21 4.49 21.79 21.60
N THR A 22 3.35 22.01 20.95
CA THR A 22 3.06 23.25 20.20
C THR A 22 2.92 24.45 21.14
N LEU A 23 2.47 24.24 22.37
CA LEU A 23 2.44 25.26 23.43
C LEU A 23 3.82 25.57 24.04
N GLY A 24 4.87 24.84 23.64
CA GLY A 24 6.24 25.06 24.12
C GLY A 24 6.66 24.20 25.32
N PHE A 25 5.83 23.25 25.76
CA PHE A 25 6.20 22.35 26.86
C PHE A 25 7.20 21.29 26.39
N SER A 26 8.29 21.12 27.16
CA SER A 26 9.31 20.09 26.88
C SER A 26 8.84 18.70 27.27
N GLN A 27 8.13 18.57 28.40
CA GLN A 27 7.45 17.34 28.78
C GLN A 27 5.94 17.52 28.69
N ALA A 28 5.26 16.55 28.10
CA ALA A 28 3.81 16.55 27.98
C ALA A 28 3.09 16.59 29.34
N ALA A 29 3.71 16.08 30.41
CA ALA A 29 3.14 16.10 31.75
C ALA A 29 3.00 17.52 32.32
N ASP A 30 3.89 18.44 31.94
CA ASP A 30 3.93 19.82 32.47
C ASP A 30 2.75 20.68 31.97
N ALA A 31 2.11 20.25 30.88
CA ALA A 31 0.92 20.94 30.36
C ALA A 31 -0.33 20.71 31.23
N VAL A 32 -0.30 19.74 32.17
CA VAL A 32 -1.41 19.47 33.08
C VAL A 32 -1.46 20.55 34.17
N GLY A 33 -2.64 21.13 34.40
CA GLY A 33 -2.85 22.22 35.36
C GLY A 33 -2.77 23.62 34.74
N VAL A 34 -2.45 23.72 33.45
CA VAL A 34 -2.35 25.00 32.73
C VAL A 34 -3.74 25.43 32.24
N TYR A 35 -4.00 26.73 32.26
CA TYR A 35 -5.21 27.32 31.70
C TYR A 35 -5.00 27.73 30.24
N LEU A 36 -5.81 27.17 29.34
CA LEU A 36 -5.90 27.60 27.95
C LEU A 36 -7.11 28.51 27.78
N THR A 37 -6.97 29.56 26.97
CA THR A 37 -8.10 30.43 26.66
C THR A 37 -8.75 29.93 25.37
N TRP A 38 -10.03 29.58 25.46
CA TRP A 38 -10.84 29.16 24.32
C TRP A 38 -12.16 29.94 24.37
N ASP A 39 -12.48 30.66 23.29
CA ASP A 39 -13.69 31.50 23.20
C ASP A 39 -13.86 32.46 24.41
N ASN A 40 -12.79 33.19 24.74
CA ASN A 40 -12.68 34.07 25.92
C ASN A 40 -12.89 33.41 27.29
N LYS A 41 -12.99 32.08 27.37
CA LYS A 41 -13.08 31.32 28.63
C LYS A 41 -11.75 30.63 28.93
N LYS A 42 -11.31 30.71 30.19
CA LYS A 42 -10.14 29.96 30.67
C LYS A 42 -10.57 28.55 31.03
N MET A 43 -9.99 27.57 30.36
CA MET A 43 -10.27 26.15 30.55
C MET A 43 -9.02 25.43 31.04
N LEU A 44 -9.18 24.57 32.04
CA LEU A 44 -8.08 23.86 32.67
C LEU A 44 -7.69 22.63 31.85
N VAL A 45 -6.41 22.45 31.57
CA VAL A 45 -5.90 21.19 31.01
C VAL A 45 -5.78 20.15 32.12
N THR A 46 -6.66 19.14 32.12
CA THR A 46 -6.72 18.10 33.17
C THR A 46 -5.85 16.88 32.86
N GLY A 47 -5.46 16.71 31.59
CA GLY A 47 -4.59 15.64 31.18
C GLY A 47 -4.04 15.80 29.78
N VAL A 48 -3.03 14.98 29.49
CA VAL A 48 -2.44 14.85 28.16
C VAL A 48 -2.56 13.40 27.69
N LEU A 49 -3.09 13.23 26.48
CA LEU A 49 -3.28 11.96 25.80
C LEU A 49 -2.09 11.67 24.89
N ALA A 50 -1.79 10.38 24.70
CA ALA A 50 -0.88 9.96 23.64
C ALA A 50 -1.42 10.37 22.27
N ASP A 51 -0.53 10.69 21.34
CA ASP A 51 -0.92 11.03 19.98
C ASP A 51 -1.56 9.83 19.28
N PHE A 52 -2.71 10.05 18.64
CA PHE A 52 -3.42 9.06 17.83
C PHE A 52 -3.89 9.67 16.51
N HIS A 53 -4.11 8.82 15.51
CA HIS A 53 -4.58 9.27 14.19
C HIS A 53 -6.06 9.63 14.23
N GLN A 54 -6.35 10.93 14.13
CA GLN A 54 -7.70 11.47 14.09
C GLN A 54 -8.27 11.51 12.66
N LYS A 55 -7.39 11.43 11.66
CA LYS A 55 -7.70 11.50 10.22
C LYS A 55 -6.88 10.46 9.47
N SER A 56 -7.06 10.43 8.14
CA SER A 56 -6.24 9.64 7.22
C SER A 56 -4.74 9.80 7.48
N LEU A 57 -3.96 8.73 7.27
CA LEU A 57 -2.50 8.66 7.48
C LEU A 57 -1.70 9.65 6.60
N HIS A 58 -2.35 10.25 5.61
CA HIS A 58 -1.79 11.35 4.81
C HIS A 58 -1.50 12.60 5.66
N GLN A 59 -2.29 12.85 6.70
CA GLN A 59 -2.14 14.04 7.53
C GLN A 59 -1.31 13.74 8.79
N LYS A 60 -0.42 14.67 9.13
CA LYS A 60 0.27 14.66 10.43
C LYS A 60 -0.77 14.78 11.54
N ILE A 61 -0.50 14.15 12.69
CA ILE A 61 -1.30 14.36 13.89
C ILE A 61 -1.22 15.85 14.23
N LYS A 62 -2.39 16.49 14.35
CA LYS A 62 -2.51 17.91 14.66
C LYS A 62 -2.72 18.10 16.17
N PRO A 63 -2.47 19.31 16.71
CA PRO A 63 -2.92 19.68 18.04
C PRO A 63 -4.43 19.43 18.19
N LEU A 64 -4.81 18.63 19.19
CA LEU A 64 -6.18 18.28 19.52
C LEU A 64 -6.48 18.59 20.98
N ALA A 65 -7.62 19.22 21.22
CA ALA A 65 -8.23 19.38 22.54
C ALA A 65 -9.59 18.68 22.55
N LEU A 66 -9.79 17.80 23.52
CA LEU A 66 -11.03 17.09 23.79
C LEU A 66 -11.67 17.68 25.06
N GLY A 67 -12.98 17.88 25.02
CA GLY A 67 -13.76 18.37 26.14
C GLY A 67 -15.25 18.21 25.84
N SER A 68 -16.08 18.57 26.80
CA SER A 68 -17.53 18.62 26.60
C SER A 68 -17.93 19.86 25.82
N TRP A 69 -18.68 19.70 24.73
CA TRP A 69 -19.15 20.82 23.92
C TRP A 69 -20.69 20.78 23.84
N ASP A 70 -21.33 21.90 24.16
CA ASP A 70 -22.81 22.04 24.20
C ASP A 70 -23.48 21.96 22.80
N LEU A 71 -22.72 22.04 21.69
CA LEU A 71 -23.25 22.43 20.38
C LEU A 71 -22.97 21.49 19.20
N ILE A 72 -22.37 20.29 19.39
CA ILE A 72 -21.90 19.48 18.24
C ILE A 72 -22.16 17.95 18.37
N ASN A 73 -23.09 17.51 19.22
CA ASN A 73 -23.34 16.08 19.40
C ASN A 73 -24.43 15.55 18.45
N ASN A 74 -24.16 15.56 17.13
CA ASN A 74 -25.06 14.95 16.14
C ASN A 74 -24.79 13.45 15.92
N VAL A 75 -23.81 12.87 16.63
CA VAL A 75 -23.40 11.47 16.45
C VAL A 75 -23.15 10.83 17.80
N PHE A 76 -23.80 9.69 18.04
CA PHE A 76 -23.51 8.83 19.19
C PHE A 76 -22.52 7.74 18.79
N THR A 77 -21.39 7.65 19.49
CA THR A 77 -20.43 6.56 19.31
C THR A 77 -20.72 5.46 20.32
N VAL A 78 -21.07 4.27 19.83
CA VAL A 78 -21.35 3.09 20.68
C VAL A 78 -20.27 2.04 20.44
N THR A 79 -19.65 1.56 21.52
CA THR A 79 -18.68 0.46 21.44
C THR A 79 -19.41 -0.87 21.57
N LEU A 80 -19.27 -1.74 20.55
CA LEU A 80 -19.85 -3.08 20.55
C LEU A 80 -18.85 -4.11 21.12
N PRO A 81 -19.32 -5.17 21.79
CA PRO A 81 -18.46 -6.28 22.22
C PRO A 81 -17.88 -7.04 21.02
N PRO A 82 -16.82 -7.86 21.20
CA PRO A 82 -16.23 -8.66 20.13
C PRO A 82 -17.29 -9.48 19.37
N LYS A 83 -17.19 -9.53 18.04
CA LYS A 83 -18.14 -10.25 17.20
C LYS A 83 -18.03 -11.76 17.44
N ASN A 84 -19.15 -12.43 17.70
CA ASN A 84 -19.19 -13.89 17.77
C ASN A 84 -19.05 -14.49 16.36
N ALA A 85 -18.68 -15.77 16.24
CA ALA A 85 -18.49 -16.46 14.95
C ALA A 85 -19.66 -16.26 13.97
N ASP A 86 -20.89 -16.26 14.49
CA ASP A 86 -22.13 -16.13 13.70
C ASP A 86 -22.63 -14.68 13.55
N GLY A 87 -21.98 -13.71 14.19
CA GLY A 87 -22.35 -12.29 14.16
C GLY A 87 -23.72 -11.94 14.76
N SER A 88 -24.40 -12.90 15.39
CA SER A 88 -25.74 -12.75 15.98
C SER A 88 -25.77 -11.69 17.09
N ASN A 89 -24.70 -11.61 17.89
CA ASN A 89 -24.58 -10.66 19.00
C ASN A 89 -24.65 -9.20 18.54
N TRP A 90 -24.04 -8.87 17.40
CA TRP A 90 -24.10 -7.52 16.83
C TRP A 90 -25.49 -7.19 16.29
N LYS A 91 -26.13 -8.13 15.58
CA LYS A 91 -27.52 -7.93 15.09
C LYS A 91 -28.48 -7.67 16.26
N THR A 92 -28.38 -8.45 17.33
CA THR A 92 -29.20 -8.25 18.53
C THR A 92 -28.88 -6.93 19.23
N ALA A 93 -27.61 -6.52 19.31
CA ALA A 93 -27.23 -5.25 19.91
C ALA A 93 -27.78 -4.06 19.12
N ILE A 94 -27.62 -4.07 17.79
CA ILE A 94 -28.11 -3.01 16.90
C ILE A 94 -29.64 -2.92 16.98
N ALA A 95 -30.37 -4.04 16.93
CA ALA A 95 -31.82 -4.04 17.07
C ALA A 95 -32.30 -3.48 18.42
N LYS A 96 -31.54 -3.70 19.51
CA LYS A 96 -31.83 -3.10 20.81
C LYS A 96 -31.61 -1.58 20.79
N ILE A 97 -30.55 -1.11 20.14
CA ILE A 97 -30.25 0.32 20.00
C ILE A 97 -31.33 0.99 19.14
N GLU A 98 -31.69 0.39 18.01
CA GLU A 98 -32.76 0.88 17.12
C GLU A 98 -34.10 1.02 17.87
N LYS A 99 -34.46 -0.01 18.65
CA LYS A 99 -35.68 0.06 19.47
C LYS A 99 -35.63 1.18 20.49
N ALA A 100 -34.50 1.38 21.17
CA ALA A 100 -34.33 2.48 22.13
C ALA A 100 -34.34 3.85 21.43
N TRP A 101 -33.76 3.95 20.23
CA TRP A 101 -33.77 5.16 19.41
C TRP A 101 -35.18 5.55 19.02
N LYS A 102 -35.96 4.63 18.44
CA LYS A 102 -37.36 4.88 18.02
C LYS A 102 -38.31 5.18 19.19
N GLN A 103 -37.98 4.76 20.43
CA GLN A 103 -38.73 5.14 21.62
C GLN A 103 -38.56 6.63 21.97
N ILE A 104 -37.39 7.21 21.68
CA ILE A 104 -37.07 8.61 21.99
C ILE A 104 -37.37 9.50 20.77
N TYR A 105 -37.09 9.02 19.56
CA TYR A 105 -37.26 9.73 18.29
C TYR A 105 -38.06 8.89 17.29
N PRO A 106 -39.40 8.87 17.38
CA PRO A 106 -40.25 8.01 16.53
C PRO A 106 -40.17 8.36 15.03
N GLU A 107 -40.12 9.67 14.75
CA GLU A 107 -40.16 10.25 13.39
C GLU A 107 -38.78 10.26 12.69
N GLU A 108 -37.69 10.01 13.42
CA GLU A 108 -36.33 10.00 12.86
C GLU A 108 -35.94 8.59 12.42
N ASP A 109 -35.26 8.49 11.28
CA ASP A 109 -34.72 7.21 10.81
C ASP A 109 -33.49 6.82 11.63
N PHE A 110 -33.36 5.51 11.88
CA PHE A 110 -32.19 4.96 12.56
C PHE A 110 -31.09 4.70 11.53
N ASP A 111 -30.18 5.65 11.38
CA ASP A 111 -28.99 5.51 10.54
C ASP A 111 -27.75 5.22 11.41
N TYR A 112 -26.89 4.32 10.92
CA TYR A 112 -25.64 3.98 11.58
C TYR A 112 -24.57 3.62 10.55
N HIS A 113 -23.33 3.95 10.88
CA HIS A 113 -22.17 3.58 10.09
C HIS A 113 -21.12 2.95 10.99
N PHE A 114 -20.48 1.89 10.52
CA PHE A 114 -19.35 1.32 11.23
C PHE A 114 -18.09 2.16 11.01
N LEU A 115 -17.26 2.23 12.05
CA LEU A 115 -16.03 3.01 12.01
C LEU A 115 -15.02 2.44 11.00
N ASP A 116 -14.95 1.12 10.85
CA ASP A 116 -14.10 0.44 9.86
C ASP A 116 -14.54 0.76 8.43
N GLU A 117 -15.84 0.86 8.16
CA GLU A 117 -16.35 1.30 6.86
C GLU A 117 -15.99 2.76 6.54
N SER A 118 -16.08 3.66 7.53
CA SER A 118 -15.67 5.06 7.39
C SER A 118 -14.17 5.19 7.14
N ILE A 119 -13.36 4.39 7.84
CA ILE A 119 -11.92 4.28 7.59
C ILE A 119 -11.69 3.76 6.16
N ALA A 120 -12.34 2.67 5.76
CA ALA A 120 -12.20 2.09 4.42
C ALA A 120 -12.59 3.09 3.31
N GLN A 121 -13.65 3.87 3.51
CA GLN A 121 -14.08 4.92 2.59
C GLN A 121 -13.00 5.99 2.39
N SER A 122 -12.28 6.34 3.46
CA SER A 122 -11.14 7.27 3.41
C SER A 122 -9.94 6.74 2.63
N TYR A 123 -9.90 5.44 2.31
CA TYR A 123 -8.84 4.77 1.54
C TYR A 123 -9.30 4.20 0.19
N ARG A 124 -10.54 4.47 -0.25
CA ARG A 124 -11.09 3.89 -1.49
C ARG A 124 -10.33 4.34 -2.73
N ALA A 125 -9.93 5.61 -2.81
CA ALA A 125 -9.20 6.14 -3.95
C ALA A 125 -7.85 5.41 -4.14
N GLU A 126 -7.15 5.16 -3.04
CA GLU A 126 -5.88 4.45 -2.99
C GLU A 126 -6.07 2.98 -3.39
N GLN A 127 -7.14 2.33 -2.94
CA GLN A 127 -7.48 0.96 -3.36
C GLN A 127 -7.76 0.87 -4.86
N HIS A 128 -8.49 1.84 -5.43
CA HIS A 128 -8.76 1.89 -6.87
C HIS A 128 -7.47 2.12 -7.67
N ILE A 129 -6.63 3.07 -7.27
CA ILE A 129 -5.33 3.32 -7.91
C ILE A 129 -4.45 2.07 -7.84
N ALA A 130 -4.37 1.42 -6.68
CA ALA A 130 -3.59 0.19 -6.52
C ALA A 130 -4.12 -0.94 -7.42
N SER A 131 -5.44 -1.07 -7.58
CA SER A 131 -6.04 -2.06 -8.48
C SER A 131 -5.69 -1.78 -9.95
N LEU A 132 -5.84 -0.53 -10.40
CA LEU A 132 -5.48 -0.12 -11.76
C LEU A 132 -3.99 -0.36 -12.05
N LEU A 133 -3.11 0.01 -11.11
CA LEU A 133 -1.67 -0.22 -11.24
C LEU A 133 -1.33 -1.71 -11.28
N LYS A 134 -2.03 -2.56 -10.52
CA LYS A 134 -1.83 -4.03 -10.60
C LYS A 134 -2.15 -4.57 -11.99
N TRP A 135 -3.30 -4.18 -12.56
CA TRP A 135 -3.68 -4.60 -13.91
C TRP A 135 -2.73 -4.05 -14.97
N ALA A 136 -2.39 -2.76 -14.89
CA ALA A 136 -1.44 -2.13 -15.81
C ALA A 136 -0.06 -2.79 -15.75
N THR A 137 0.42 -3.12 -14.55
CA THR A 137 1.69 -3.85 -14.35
C THR A 137 1.61 -5.26 -14.95
N GLY A 138 0.52 -5.98 -14.72
CA GLY A 138 0.32 -7.31 -15.32
C GLY A 138 0.36 -7.28 -16.85
N LEU A 139 -0.33 -6.31 -17.46
CA LEU A 139 -0.31 -6.10 -18.91
C LEU A 139 1.09 -5.71 -19.41
N ALA A 140 1.77 -4.79 -18.73
CA ALA A 140 3.12 -4.36 -19.10
C ALA A 140 4.12 -5.52 -19.05
N VAL A 141 4.03 -6.40 -18.04
CA VAL A 141 4.85 -7.61 -17.95
C VAL A 141 4.55 -8.57 -19.10
N LEU A 142 3.26 -8.81 -19.43
CA LEU A 142 2.88 -9.66 -20.56
C LEU A 142 3.44 -9.13 -21.89
N ILE A 143 3.27 -7.84 -22.16
CA ILE A 143 3.79 -7.19 -23.37
C ILE A 143 5.32 -7.27 -23.41
N SER A 144 5.99 -7.07 -22.26
CA SER A 144 7.44 -7.16 -22.16
C SER A 144 7.94 -8.58 -22.45
N CYS A 145 7.26 -9.61 -21.94
CA CYS A 145 7.57 -11.01 -22.24
C CYS A 145 7.38 -11.32 -23.73
N LEU A 146 6.31 -10.82 -24.36
CA LEU A 146 6.11 -10.98 -25.82
C LEU A 146 7.18 -10.27 -26.63
N GLY A 147 7.58 -9.06 -26.24
CA GLY A 147 8.66 -8.32 -26.88
C GLY A 147 10.00 -9.04 -26.77
N LEU A 148 10.34 -9.54 -25.58
CA LEU A 148 11.54 -10.35 -25.34
C LEU A 148 11.52 -11.63 -26.20
N LEU A 149 10.38 -12.34 -26.25
CA LEU A 149 10.22 -13.52 -27.10
C LEU A 149 10.44 -13.19 -28.57
N GLY A 150 9.86 -12.10 -29.06
CA GLY A 150 10.04 -11.64 -30.44
C GLY A 150 11.51 -11.35 -30.76
N LEU A 151 12.22 -10.68 -29.84
CA LEU A 151 13.64 -10.37 -29.99
C LEU A 151 14.49 -11.65 -30.00
N VAL A 152 14.21 -12.60 -29.10
CA VAL A 152 14.88 -13.91 -29.07
C VAL A 152 14.68 -14.68 -30.37
N ILE A 153 13.45 -14.71 -30.90
CA ILE A 153 13.15 -15.38 -32.18
C ILE A 153 13.93 -14.74 -33.33
N PHE A 154 13.88 -13.41 -33.44
CA PHE A 154 14.56 -12.67 -34.49
C PHE A 154 16.08 -12.90 -34.46
N THR A 155 16.71 -12.76 -33.29
CA THR A 155 18.16 -12.97 -33.14
C THR A 155 18.56 -14.42 -33.39
N THR A 156 17.75 -15.39 -32.93
CA THR A 156 18.03 -16.81 -33.18
C THR A 156 17.96 -17.14 -34.66
N ASN A 157 16.96 -16.60 -35.38
CA ASN A 157 16.83 -16.75 -36.84
C ASN A 157 18.03 -16.14 -37.59
N GLN A 158 18.47 -14.96 -37.17
CA GLN A 158 19.63 -14.29 -37.79
C GLN A 158 20.96 -15.02 -37.52
N ARG A 159 21.07 -15.71 -36.38
CA ARG A 159 22.24 -16.53 -35.99
C ARG A 159 22.12 -18.02 -36.38
N THR A 160 21.13 -18.41 -37.18
CA THR A 160 20.92 -19.82 -37.59
C THR A 160 22.15 -20.45 -38.25
N LYS A 161 22.85 -19.74 -39.13
CA LYS A 161 24.07 -20.24 -39.80
C LYS A 161 25.18 -20.55 -38.79
N GLU A 162 25.41 -19.66 -37.83
CA GLU A 162 26.42 -19.85 -36.77
C GLU A 162 26.05 -21.01 -35.83
N ILE A 163 24.77 -21.09 -35.44
CA ILE A 163 24.23 -22.16 -34.59
C ILE A 163 24.35 -23.52 -35.30
N GLY A 164 24.05 -23.58 -36.60
CA GLY A 164 24.17 -24.78 -37.42
C GLY A 164 25.60 -25.29 -37.52
N VAL A 165 26.57 -24.40 -37.78
CA VAL A 165 28.00 -24.75 -37.83
C VAL A 165 28.48 -25.27 -36.47
N ARG A 166 28.15 -24.58 -35.37
CA ARG A 166 28.53 -25.02 -34.01
C ARG A 166 27.92 -26.38 -33.64
N LYS A 167 26.69 -26.65 -34.05
CA LYS A 167 26.00 -27.93 -33.80
C LYS A 167 26.65 -29.10 -34.57
N VAL A 168 27.08 -28.87 -35.81
CA VAL A 168 27.84 -29.86 -36.61
C VAL A 168 29.24 -30.11 -36.02
N LEU A 169 29.86 -29.07 -35.43
CA LEU A 169 31.13 -29.18 -34.69
C LEU A 169 30.97 -29.84 -33.30
N GLY A 170 29.79 -30.36 -32.96
CA GLY A 170 29.56 -31.12 -31.72
C GLY A 170 29.11 -30.30 -30.52
N ALA A 171 28.76 -29.02 -30.68
CA ALA A 171 28.21 -28.23 -29.57
C ALA A 171 26.84 -28.78 -29.12
N SER A 172 26.65 -28.92 -27.82
CA SER A 172 25.38 -29.39 -27.27
C SER A 172 24.29 -28.32 -27.35
N VAL A 173 23.03 -28.77 -27.42
CA VAL A 173 21.85 -27.88 -27.38
C VAL A 173 21.89 -26.98 -26.14
N ALA A 174 22.35 -27.52 -25.00
CA ALA A 174 22.49 -26.77 -23.75
C ALA A 174 23.52 -25.63 -23.85
N GLN A 175 24.68 -25.86 -24.48
CA GLN A 175 25.70 -24.82 -24.66
C GLN A 175 25.18 -23.65 -25.52
N ILE A 176 24.42 -23.96 -26.57
CA ILE A 176 23.80 -22.95 -27.44
C ILE A 176 22.77 -22.13 -26.64
N VAL A 177 21.93 -22.81 -25.85
CA VAL A 177 20.93 -22.16 -24.98
C VAL A 177 21.60 -21.24 -23.95
N THR A 178 22.70 -21.66 -23.32
CA THR A 178 23.40 -20.84 -22.31
C THR A 178 24.01 -19.58 -22.91
N ILE A 179 24.66 -19.68 -24.07
CA ILE A 179 25.28 -18.52 -24.73
C ILE A 179 24.23 -17.49 -25.11
N LEU A 180 23.16 -17.94 -25.78
CA LEU A 180 22.05 -17.06 -26.16
C LEU A 180 21.41 -16.44 -24.91
N SER A 181 21.06 -17.25 -23.90
CA SER A 181 20.43 -16.75 -22.68
C SER A 181 21.28 -15.70 -21.95
N LYS A 182 22.61 -15.86 -21.93
CA LYS A 182 23.52 -14.90 -21.29
C LYS A 182 23.49 -13.52 -21.94
N ASP A 183 23.48 -13.45 -23.28
CA ASP A 183 23.42 -12.19 -24.02
C ASP A 183 22.13 -11.40 -23.67
N PHE A 184 20.99 -12.09 -23.60
CA PHE A 184 19.71 -11.48 -23.25
C PHE A 184 19.61 -11.12 -21.76
N LEU A 185 20.05 -12.00 -20.87
CA LEU A 185 20.03 -11.73 -19.43
C LEU A 185 20.91 -10.54 -19.06
N TRP A 186 22.01 -10.31 -19.78
CA TRP A 186 22.83 -9.11 -19.60
C TRP A 186 22.03 -7.84 -19.88
N LEU A 187 21.26 -7.80 -20.98
CA LEU A 187 20.40 -6.67 -21.31
C LEU A 187 19.32 -6.44 -20.24
N VAL A 188 18.72 -7.53 -19.72
CA VAL A 188 17.72 -7.46 -18.63
C VAL A 188 18.35 -6.89 -17.35
N MET A 189 19.58 -7.30 -17.02
CA MET A 189 20.31 -6.77 -15.86
C MET A 189 20.61 -5.29 -16.00
N VAL A 190 21.06 -4.84 -17.17
CA VAL A 190 21.30 -3.41 -17.44
C VAL A 190 19.99 -2.61 -17.30
N ALA A 191 18.89 -3.11 -17.86
CA ALA A 191 17.57 -2.49 -17.72
C ALA A 191 17.14 -2.40 -16.25
N PHE A 192 17.35 -3.46 -15.46
CA PHE A 192 17.03 -3.47 -14.02
C PHE A 192 17.83 -2.44 -13.22
N VAL A 193 19.14 -2.33 -13.50
CA VAL A 193 20.03 -1.35 -12.84
C VAL A 193 19.60 0.09 -13.14
N ILE A 194 19.08 0.37 -14.33
CA ILE A 194 18.57 1.70 -14.70
C ILE A 194 17.17 1.93 -14.12
N ALA A 195 16.29 0.93 -14.17
CA ALA A 195 14.92 1.03 -13.71
C ALA A 195 14.82 1.21 -12.18
N THR A 196 15.73 0.59 -11.42
CA THR A 196 15.71 0.61 -9.96
C THR A 196 15.83 2.03 -9.37
N PRO A 197 16.83 2.87 -9.73
CA PRO A 197 16.91 4.26 -9.29
C PRO A 197 15.70 5.11 -9.69
N VAL A 198 15.18 4.91 -10.91
CA VAL A 198 14.01 5.66 -11.40
C VAL A 198 12.78 5.31 -10.58
N ALA A 199 12.54 4.02 -10.34
CA ALA A 199 11.46 3.53 -9.50
C ALA A 199 11.61 4.01 -8.05
N TRP A 200 12.83 3.97 -7.50
CA TRP A 200 13.13 4.49 -6.17
C TRP A 200 12.78 5.98 -6.05
N TYR A 201 13.20 6.80 -7.02
CA TYR A 201 12.92 8.23 -7.04
C TYR A 201 11.40 8.51 -7.11
N ALA A 202 10.68 7.82 -8.00
CA ALA A 202 9.24 7.96 -8.13
C ALA A 202 8.49 7.56 -6.84
N LEU A 203 8.87 6.44 -6.23
CA LEU A 203 8.29 5.98 -4.96
C LEU A 203 8.59 6.95 -3.82
N ASN A 204 9.81 7.50 -3.76
CA ASN A 204 10.17 8.47 -2.72
C ASN A 204 9.36 9.76 -2.86
N GLN A 205 9.16 10.27 -4.08
CA GLN A 205 8.31 11.44 -4.32
C GLN A 205 6.85 11.16 -3.97
N TRP A 206 6.34 9.97 -4.29
CA TRP A 206 4.98 9.58 -3.93
C TRP A 206 4.80 9.46 -2.42
N LEU A 207 5.75 8.84 -1.71
CA LEU A 207 5.72 8.66 -0.26
C LEU A 207 5.87 9.97 0.54
N GLN A 208 6.38 11.04 -0.07
CA GLN A 208 6.44 12.36 0.59
C GLN A 208 5.06 12.96 0.86
N ASN A 209 4.03 12.54 0.12
CA ASN A 209 2.65 12.97 0.36
C ASN A 209 2.03 12.33 1.60
N PHE A 210 2.74 11.38 2.24
CA PHE A 210 2.29 10.68 3.43
C PHE A 210 3.07 11.19 4.64
N ALA A 211 2.35 11.74 5.62
CA ALA A 211 2.92 12.13 6.90
C ALA A 211 3.56 10.94 7.63
N TYR A 212 2.96 9.76 7.50
CA TYR A 212 3.43 8.50 8.04
C TYR A 212 3.79 7.58 6.88
N ARG A 213 5.09 7.53 6.56
CA ARG A 213 5.63 6.76 5.43
C ARG A 213 6.37 5.52 5.92
N THR A 214 6.15 4.39 5.26
CA THR A 214 6.96 3.18 5.46
C THR A 214 8.33 3.39 4.82
N PRO A 215 9.44 3.02 5.48
CA PRO A 215 10.75 3.07 4.85
C PRO A 215 10.78 2.18 3.60
N ILE A 216 11.34 2.70 2.51
CA ILE A 216 11.53 1.91 1.30
C ILE A 216 12.69 0.94 1.57
N ASN A 217 12.36 -0.34 1.74
CA ASN A 217 13.36 -1.37 2.02
C ASN A 217 13.99 -1.85 0.70
N LEU A 218 15.33 -1.84 0.62
CA LEU A 218 16.07 -2.32 -0.55
C LEU A 218 15.74 -3.77 -0.93
N TRP A 219 15.37 -4.59 0.05
CA TRP A 219 14.98 -5.99 -0.19
C TRP A 219 13.81 -6.13 -1.17
N LEU A 220 12.89 -5.16 -1.23
CA LEU A 220 11.79 -5.17 -2.20
C LEU A 220 12.30 -5.11 -3.64
N PHE A 221 13.33 -4.31 -3.91
CA PHE A 221 13.96 -4.25 -5.24
C PHE A 221 14.72 -5.53 -5.55
N LEU A 222 15.43 -6.11 -4.58
CA LEU A 222 16.10 -7.39 -4.76
C LEU A 222 15.09 -8.50 -5.11
N LEU A 223 13.98 -8.58 -4.37
CA LEU A 223 12.92 -9.57 -4.65
C LEU A 223 12.30 -9.35 -6.03
N ALA A 224 11.99 -8.10 -6.39
CA ALA A 224 11.49 -7.76 -7.74
C ALA A 224 12.50 -8.12 -8.84
N GLY A 225 13.79 -7.88 -8.62
CA GLY A 225 14.87 -8.24 -9.53
C GLY A 225 14.99 -9.76 -9.70
N ILE A 226 14.88 -10.54 -8.62
CA ILE A 226 14.88 -12.01 -8.68
C ILE A 226 13.68 -12.50 -9.49
N VAL A 227 12.47 -11.98 -9.23
CA VAL A 227 11.27 -12.38 -9.98
C VAL A 227 11.39 -12.03 -11.46
N MET A 228 11.88 -10.83 -11.79
CA MET A 228 12.16 -10.41 -13.16
C MET A 228 13.18 -11.34 -13.84
N PHE A 229 14.28 -11.65 -13.15
CA PHE A 229 15.34 -12.50 -13.67
C PHE A 229 14.83 -13.92 -13.94
N LEU A 230 14.06 -14.51 -13.02
CA LEU A 230 13.46 -15.83 -13.19
C LEU A 230 12.45 -15.84 -14.35
N ALA A 231 11.62 -14.81 -14.47
CA ALA A 231 10.66 -14.69 -15.57
C ALA A 231 11.35 -14.58 -16.94
N ALA A 232 12.41 -13.76 -17.03
CA ALA A 232 13.22 -13.63 -18.24
C ALA A 232 13.97 -14.94 -18.57
N LEU A 233 14.60 -15.56 -17.58
CA LEU A 233 15.30 -16.83 -17.75
C LEU A 233 14.36 -17.92 -18.28
N LEU A 234 13.15 -18.02 -17.71
CA LEU A 234 12.16 -19.00 -18.11
C LEU A 234 11.65 -18.77 -19.53
N THR A 235 11.33 -17.52 -19.89
CA THR A 235 10.88 -17.18 -21.25
C THR A 235 11.96 -17.45 -22.30
N ILE A 236 13.20 -17.06 -22.03
CA ILE A 236 14.31 -17.27 -22.97
C ILE A 236 14.64 -18.76 -23.09
N SER A 237 14.78 -19.46 -21.97
CA SER A 237 15.17 -20.88 -21.96
C SER A 237 14.19 -21.75 -22.73
N LEU A 238 12.88 -21.55 -22.53
CA LEU A 238 11.85 -22.30 -23.25
C LEU A 238 11.92 -22.07 -24.76
N GLN A 239 12.15 -20.82 -25.19
CA GLN A 239 12.18 -20.47 -26.60
C GLN A 239 13.46 -20.94 -27.28
N THR A 240 14.61 -20.71 -26.65
CA THR A 240 15.91 -21.12 -27.19
C THR A 240 16.02 -22.65 -27.23
N PHE A 241 15.47 -23.36 -26.24
CA PHE A 241 15.40 -24.82 -26.28
C PHE A 241 14.59 -25.32 -27.47
N LYS A 242 13.38 -24.76 -27.69
CA LYS A 242 12.56 -25.09 -28.88
C LYS A 242 13.33 -24.83 -30.18
N ALA A 243 13.97 -23.68 -30.32
CA ALA A 243 14.72 -23.33 -31.53
C ALA A 243 15.96 -24.23 -31.74
N ALA A 244 16.72 -24.54 -30.69
CA ALA A 244 17.92 -25.36 -30.79
C ALA A 244 17.62 -26.86 -30.97
N SER A 245 16.43 -27.32 -30.54
CA SER A 245 15.92 -28.68 -30.77
C SER A 245 15.41 -28.92 -32.20
N ALA A 246 15.16 -27.87 -32.98
CA ALA A 246 14.75 -28.00 -34.37
C ALA A 246 15.82 -28.73 -35.20
N ASN A 247 15.36 -29.63 -36.08
CA ASN A 247 16.22 -30.54 -36.82
C ASN A 247 16.95 -29.79 -37.97
N PRO A 248 18.31 -29.74 -37.97
CA PRO A 248 19.08 -28.94 -38.92
C PRO A 248 18.90 -29.37 -40.39
N ALA A 249 18.46 -30.62 -40.65
CA ALA A 249 18.19 -31.12 -41.99
C ALA A 249 17.06 -30.38 -42.73
N ASN A 250 16.12 -29.77 -42.00
CA ASN A 250 15.07 -28.96 -42.62
C ASN A 250 15.53 -27.53 -42.96
N SER A 251 16.50 -26.97 -42.23
CA SER A 251 17.00 -25.61 -42.46
C SER A 251 18.01 -25.49 -43.60
N LEU A 252 18.65 -26.59 -44.00
CA LEU A 252 19.59 -26.63 -45.14
C LEU A 252 18.93 -27.07 -46.47
N ARG A 253 17.69 -27.57 -46.43
CA ARG A 253 16.93 -28.03 -47.61
C ARG A 253 15.87 -27.03 -48.09
N THR A 254 15.79 -25.86 -47.46
CA THR A 254 14.86 -24.78 -47.83
C THR A 254 15.52 -23.58 -48.51
N GLU A 255 16.80 -23.71 -48.87
CA GLU A 255 17.37 -22.99 -50.03
C GLU A 255 17.47 -23.95 -51.22
#